data_AF-A0A5B2TF88-F1
#
_entry.id   AF-A0A5B2TF88-F1
#
_cell.length_a   1.000
_cell.length_b   1.000
_cell.length_c   1.000
_cell.angle_alpha   90.00
_cell.angle_beta   90.00
_cell.angle_gamma   90.00
#
_symmetry.space_group_name_H-M   'P 1'
#
loop_
_entity.id
_entity.type
_entity.pdbx_description
1 polymer ?
#
loop_
_entity_poly.entity_id
_entity_poly.type
_entity_poly.pdbx_seq_one_letter_code
_entity_poly.pdbx_strand_id
1 'polypeptide(L)'
;MQTYGAGVRITLSGPDEAAVEMAADELKQRLGARFAVMRRRRGRNCLRLMAVMLTGSAAHVDAGASDLIDRLYAGQPAGPGRAANPPAELRQLA
;
A
#
# COMPACT_ATOMS: atom_id res chain seq x y z
N MET A 1 29.81 5.63 -7.09
CA MET A 1 28.75 5.73 -8.12
C MET A 1 27.60 4.86 -7.65
N GLN A 2 26.58 5.43 -7.01
CA GLN A 2 25.46 4.64 -6.47
C GLN A 2 24.60 4.13 -7.63
N THR A 3 24.63 2.83 -7.85
CA THR A 3 23.76 2.14 -8.79
C THR A 3 22.34 2.20 -8.23
N TYR A 4 21.57 3.22 -8.62
CA TYR A 4 20.12 3.15 -8.47
C TYR A 4 19.68 1.92 -9.24
N GLY A 5 19.17 0.90 -8.55
CA GLY A 5 18.56 -0.26 -9.19
C GLY A 5 17.61 0.23 -10.27
N ALA A 6 17.80 -0.25 -11.51
CA ALA A 6 17.14 0.28 -12.69
C ALA A 6 15.63 0.48 -12.44
N GLY A 7 15.19 1.73 -12.52
CA GLY A 7 13.81 2.12 -12.29
C GLY A 7 13.30 2.93 -13.46
N VAL A 8 12.05 2.71 -13.85
CA VAL A 8 11.39 3.45 -14.92
C VAL A 8 10.54 4.54 -14.30
N ARG A 9 10.73 5.79 -14.74
CA ARG A 9 9.87 6.90 -14.36
C ARG A 9 8.64 6.92 -15.27
N ILE A 10 7.46 6.95 -14.66
CA ILE A 10 6.17 7.00 -15.36
C ILE A 10 5.51 8.34 -15.05
N THR A 11 4.93 8.99 -16.05
CA THR A 11 4.11 10.20 -15.88
C THR A 11 2.73 9.95 -16.46
N LEU A 12 1.69 10.11 -15.64
CA LEU A 12 0.30 10.10 -16.08
C LEU A 12 -0.21 11.52 -16.06
N SER A 13 -0.85 11.97 -17.14
CA SER A 13 -1.46 13.29 -17.15
C SER A 13 -2.64 13.36 -18.09
N GLY A 14 -3.66 14.12 -17.69
CA GLY A 14 -4.87 14.29 -18.46
C GLY A 14 -5.78 15.36 -17.86
N PRO A 15 -6.76 15.84 -18.65
CA PRO A 15 -7.74 16.82 -18.19
C PRO A 15 -8.79 16.22 -17.25
N ASP A 16 -9.08 14.93 -17.41
CA ASP A 16 -9.95 14.17 -16.51
C ASP A 16 -9.12 13.60 -15.35
N GLU A 17 -9.33 14.14 -14.16
CA GLU A 17 -8.61 13.72 -12.96
C GLU A 17 -8.94 12.29 -12.54
N ALA A 18 -10.21 11.87 -12.69
CA ALA A 18 -10.66 10.55 -12.31
C ALA A 18 -10.05 9.49 -13.23
N ALA A 19 -9.98 9.76 -14.54
CA ALA A 19 -9.32 8.88 -15.49
C ALA A 19 -7.83 8.69 -15.19
N VAL A 20 -7.13 9.78 -14.81
CA VAL A 20 -5.70 9.72 -14.45
C VAL A 20 -5.47 8.90 -13.17
N GLU A 21 -6.38 9.01 -12.20
CA GLU A 21 -6.35 8.20 -10.98
C GLU A 21 -6.63 6.73 -11.26
N MET A 22 -7.69 6.43 -12.02
CA MET A 22 -8.02 5.04 -12.39
C MET A 22 -6.88 4.38 -13.13
N ALA A 23 -6.19 5.10 -14.02
CA ALA A 23 -5.00 4.59 -14.70
C ALA A 23 -3.85 4.31 -13.72
N ALA A 24 -3.66 5.16 -12.70
CA ALA A 24 -2.67 4.93 -11.66
C ALA A 24 -3.00 3.71 -10.80
N ASP A 25 -4.28 3.54 -10.44
CA ASP A 25 -4.78 2.39 -9.68
C ASP A 25 -4.66 1.11 -10.49
N GLU A 26 -4.96 1.12 -11.78
CA GLU A 26 -4.77 -0.03 -12.68
C GLU A 26 -3.29 -0.42 -12.75
N LEU A 27 -2.38 0.56 -12.87
CA LEU A 27 -0.94 0.29 -12.81
C LEU A 27 -0.52 -0.25 -11.44
N LYS A 28 -1.09 0.25 -10.35
CA LYS A 28 -0.83 -0.25 -9.00
C LYS A 28 -1.31 -1.69 -8.82
N GLN A 29 -2.48 -2.04 -9.36
CA GLN A 29 -3.01 -3.41 -9.34
C GLN A 29 -2.14 -4.38 -10.15
N ARG A 30 -1.68 -3.96 -11.33
CA ARG A 30 -0.87 -4.81 -12.23
C ARG A 30 0.57 -4.98 -11.77
N LEU A 31 1.17 -3.93 -11.22
CA LEU A 31 2.59 -3.89 -10.86
C LEU A 31 2.83 -4.10 -9.36
N GLY A 32 1.78 -4.00 -8.55
CA GLY A 32 1.83 -4.19 -7.11
C GLY A 32 2.81 -3.24 -6.42
N ALA A 33 3.64 -3.80 -5.55
CA ALA A 33 4.63 -3.04 -4.80
C ALA A 33 5.79 -2.50 -5.68
N ARG A 34 5.86 -2.87 -6.97
CA ARG A 34 6.86 -2.33 -7.90
C ARG A 34 6.50 -0.93 -8.40
N PHE A 35 5.27 -0.49 -8.23
CA PHE A 35 4.80 0.82 -8.67
C PHE A 35 4.45 1.71 -7.47
N ALA A 36 4.97 2.93 -7.49
CA ALA A 36 4.69 3.94 -6.48
C ALA A 36 4.53 5.33 -7.11
N VAL A 37 3.42 5.99 -6.79
CA VAL A 37 3.20 7.41 -7.11
C VAL A 37 4.02 8.25 -6.13
N MET A 38 4.92 9.07 -6.65
CA MET A 38 5.85 9.90 -5.87
C MET A 38 5.41 11.35 -5.77
N ARG A 39 4.71 11.84 -6.78
CA ARG A 39 4.25 13.22 -6.77
C ARG A 39 2.94 13.37 -7.50
N ARG A 40 2.06 14.14 -6.86
CA ARG A 40 0.82 14.63 -7.44
C ARG A 40 0.90 16.13 -7.67
N ARG A 41 0.52 16.58 -8.86
CA ARG A 41 0.33 18.01 -9.18
C ARG A 41 -1.02 18.20 -9.85
N ARG A 42 -1.87 19.00 -9.22
CA ARG A 42 -3.15 19.42 -9.78
C ARG A 42 -2.98 20.81 -10.39
N GLY A 43 -3.20 20.92 -11.69
CA GLY A 43 -3.30 22.19 -12.42
C GLY A 43 -4.75 22.65 -12.51
N ARG A 44 -5.00 23.77 -13.20
CA ARG A 44 -6.34 24.35 -13.32
C ARG A 44 -7.35 23.39 -13.97
N ASN A 45 -6.92 22.68 -15.01
CA ASN A 45 -7.76 21.77 -15.81
C ASN A 45 -7.04 20.44 -16.09
N CYS A 46 -6.09 20.01 -15.25
CA CYS A 46 -5.39 18.75 -15.46
C CYS A 46 -4.80 18.19 -14.17
N LEU A 47 -4.76 16.86 -14.10
CA LEU A 47 -3.97 16.15 -13.10
C LEU A 47 -2.68 15.63 -13.74
N ARG A 48 -1.57 15.75 -13.02
CA ARG A 48 -0.31 15.09 -13.37
C ARG A 48 0.21 14.28 -12.18
N LEU A 49 0.44 13.00 -12.41
CA LEU A 49 1.06 12.07 -11.48
C LEU A 49 2.45 11.70 -11.99
N MET A 50 3.43 11.70 -11.10
CA MET A 50 4.76 11.15 -11.36
C MET A 50 4.94 9.92 -10.47
N ALA A 51 5.29 8.81 -11.09
CA ALA A 51 5.48 7.53 -10.44
C ALA A 51 6.81 6.90 -10.86
N VAL A 52 7.22 5.89 -10.09
CA VAL A 52 8.39 5.05 -10.39
C VAL A 52 7.95 3.59 -10.42
N MET A 53 8.47 2.85 -11.39
CA MET A 53 8.38 1.39 -11.48
C MET A 53 9.75 0.77 -11.28
N LEU A 54 9.90 -0.18 -10.36
CA LEU A 54 11.13 -0.93 -10.14
C LEU A 54 11.26 -2.10 -11.13
N THR A 55 12.42 -2.24 -11.79
CA THR A 55 12.65 -3.29 -12.82
C THR A 55 13.62 -4.41 -12.41
N GLY A 56 14.28 -4.32 -11.25
CA GLY A 56 15.26 -5.33 -10.81
C GLY A 56 14.63 -6.52 -10.09
N SER A 57 14.94 -7.76 -10.51
CA SER A 57 14.38 -9.04 -10.00
C SER A 57 14.42 -9.22 -8.48
N ALA A 58 15.50 -8.79 -7.80
CA ALA A 58 15.58 -8.82 -6.34
C ALA A 58 14.53 -7.92 -5.65
N ALA A 59 14.18 -6.78 -6.28
CA ALA A 59 13.13 -5.90 -5.78
C ALA A 59 11.72 -6.50 -5.96
N HIS A 60 11.53 -7.51 -6.83
CA HIS A 60 10.25 -8.20 -6.92
C HIS A 60 9.97 -9.05 -5.68
N VAL A 61 11.00 -9.68 -5.12
CA VAL A 61 10.89 -10.52 -3.91
C VAL A 61 10.65 -9.67 -2.68
N ASP A 62 11.41 -8.58 -2.52
CA ASP A 62 11.32 -7.69 -1.36
C ASP A 62 9.99 -6.92 -1.30
N ALA A 63 9.53 -6.44 -2.46
CA ALA A 63 8.28 -5.72 -2.58
C ALA A 63 7.06 -6.65 -2.40
N GLY A 64 7.14 -7.89 -2.91
CA GLY A 64 6.12 -8.92 -2.68
C GLY A 64 6.07 -9.40 -1.23
N ALA A 65 7.22 -9.57 -0.58
CA ALA A 65 7.30 -9.90 0.84
C ALA A 65 6.72 -8.78 1.72
N SER A 66 7.03 -7.51 1.40
CA SER A 66 6.49 -6.34 2.11
C SER A 66 4.98 -6.20 1.96
N ASP A 67 4.44 -6.41 0.75
CA ASP A 67 2.98 -6.40 0.51
C ASP A 67 2.26 -7.55 1.25
N LEU A 68 2.87 -8.74 1.30
CA LEU A 68 2.33 -9.86 2.06
C LEU A 68 2.29 -9.55 3.56
N ILE A 69 3.37 -9.00 4.12
CA ILE A 69 3.44 -8.59 5.53
C ILE A 69 2.37 -7.53 5.81
N ASP A 70 2.26 -6.49 4.97
CA ASP A 70 1.26 -5.44 5.14
C ASP A 70 -0.17 -6.01 5.13
N ARG A 71 -0.49 -6.97 4.25
CA ARG A 71 -1.80 -7.65 4.26
C ARG A 71 -2.05 -8.49 5.50
N LEU A 72 -1.03 -9.22 5.97
CA LEU A 72 -1.14 -10.04 7.17
C LEU A 72 -1.39 -9.19 8.41
N TYR A 73 -0.82 -7.98 8.47
CA TYR A 73 -0.98 -7.07 9.59
C TYR A 73 -2.18 -6.11 9.45
N ALA A 74 -2.54 -5.69 8.24
CA ALA A 74 -3.71 -4.85 7.97
C ALA A 74 -5.04 -5.62 8.05
N GLY A 75 -5.00 -6.96 8.01
CA GLY A 75 -6.17 -7.84 8.04
C GLY A 75 -6.54 -8.41 9.42
N GLN A 76 -5.88 -8.03 10.51
CA GLN A 76 -6.22 -8.54 11.84
C GLN A 76 -7.24 -7.61 12.53
N PRO A 77 -8.55 -7.94 12.57
CA PRO A 77 -9.45 -7.24 13.47
C PRO A 77 -8.95 -7.44 14.90
N ALA A 78 -8.85 -6.36 15.67
CA ALA A 78 -8.68 -6.42 17.10
C ALA A 78 -9.79 -7.33 17.66
N GLY A 79 -9.41 -8.54 18.09
CA GLY A 79 -10.36 -9.53 18.59
C GLY A 79 -11.20 -8.91 19.72
N PRO A 80 -12.54 -9.04 19.69
CA PRO A 80 -13.36 -8.56 20.79
C PRO A 80 -13.18 -9.52 21.97
N GLY A 81 -12.79 -8.97 23.12
CA GLY A 81 -13.07 -9.59 24.41
C GLY A 81 -12.03 -10.60 24.91
N ARG A 82 -10.86 -10.11 25.35
CA ARG A 82 -10.41 -10.54 26.68
C ARG A 82 -11.30 -9.82 27.67
N ALA A 83 -12.48 -10.41 27.94
CA ALA A 83 -13.32 -9.99 29.04
C ALA A 83 -12.43 -9.93 30.28
N ALA A 84 -12.34 -8.73 30.86
CA ALA A 84 -11.82 -8.54 32.19
C ALA A 84 -12.55 -9.52 33.11
N ASN A 85 -11.80 -10.42 33.74
CA ASN A 85 -12.32 -11.26 34.80
C ASN A 85 -12.55 -10.30 36.00
N PRO A 86 -13.79 -10.06 36.46
CA PRO A 86 -13.98 -9.30 37.68
C PRO A 86 -13.47 -10.09 38.90
N PRO A 87 -13.10 -9.41 40.00
CA PRO A 87 -12.42 -10.02 41.12
C PRO A 87 -13.33 -10.96 41.93
N ALA A 88 -12.67 -11.82 42.69
CA ALA A 88 -13.21 -12.86 43.55
C ALA A 88 -14.36 -12.41 44.45
N GLU A 89 -15.55 -13.00 44.28
CA GLU A 89 -16.54 -13.28 45.35
C GLU A 89 -17.58 -14.28 44.83
N LEU A 90 -17.24 -15.58 44.86
CA LEU A 90 -18.25 -16.65 44.89
C LEU A 90 -17.83 -17.67 45.93
N ARG A 91 -18.15 -17.30 47.18
CA ARG A 91 -18.45 -18.24 48.25
C ARG A 91 -19.55 -19.20 47.76
N GLN A 92 -19.47 -20.42 48.29
CA GLN A 92 -20.50 -21.48 48.38
C GLN A 92 -20.32 -22.66 47.41
N LEU A 93 -20.30 -23.84 48.04
CA LEU A 93 -20.35 -25.22 47.51
C LEU A 93 -19.00 -25.92 47.24
N ALA A 94 -18.28 -26.25 48.32
CA ALA A 94 -17.88 -27.61 48.67
C ALA A 94 -17.44 -27.66 50.14
#